data_AF-A0A442Z9V7-F1
#
_entry.id   AF-A0A442Z9V7-F1
#
_cell.length_a   1.000
_cell.length_b   1.000
_cell.length_c   1.000
_cell.angle_alpha   90.00
_cell.angle_beta   90.00
_cell.angle_gamma   90.00
#
_symmetry.space_group_name_H-M   'P 1'
#
loop_
_entity.id
_entity.type
_entity.pdbx_description
1 polymer ?
#
loop_
_entity_poly.entity_id
_entity_poly.type
_entity_poly.pdbx_seq_one_letter_code
_entity_poly.pdbx_strand_id
1 'polypeptide(L)'
;MADIGSDIERPLGQAVRPPRAARRISAGVVAATVVVLAVIGVSGAIALRERPFRKPEEVAVSTPKATAVVEPAAPVTEPAPKAEAASRASIPKTGGSKASGSKTGGPQIIHMQTEAGDGPPGAIVIHDPSTTGQNLRIAHIPDRALVESGETGPLPVRAADGRRPFDVYARPWSGARGARVAIVIGGLAVSQTGTQAAIAKLPAEVTLGFAPQGNSIGRWMQAARQSGHEIVMQVPLEPFDYPNVNPGRNTLTVVATPDENLENLRWALSRTTNYTGVMNYMGARFSADAAAMGPLMAELGRRGLAYVDDGSSARSLAPELALKNGVPFAAGDTSIDAVRDRGAILKKLDELEATARAKGFAVGIGSAFDLTVDTVSSWVIEAKKRGIEIVPISAVAVDPEKG
;
A
#
# COMPACT_ATOMS: atom_id res chain seq x y z
N MET A 1 50.53 31.92 68.32
CA MET A 1 51.92 31.45 68.43
C MET A 1 52.14 30.52 67.26
N ALA A 2 53.18 30.81 66.48
CA ALA A 2 53.39 30.33 65.12
C ALA A 2 53.46 28.81 65.00
N ASP A 3 52.96 28.29 63.88
CA ASP A 3 53.64 27.20 63.19
C ASP A 3 53.89 27.64 61.75
N ILE A 4 55.03 28.32 61.55
CA ILE A 4 55.56 28.81 60.27
C ILE A 4 56.46 27.70 59.65
N GLY A 5 56.28 26.44 60.06
CA GLY A 5 57.20 25.34 59.70
C GLY A 5 56.77 24.43 58.56
N SER A 6 55.55 24.52 58.03
CA SER A 6 54.98 23.43 57.20
C SER A 6 54.50 23.79 55.80
N ASP A 7 54.78 25.00 55.30
CA ASP A 7 54.29 25.48 53.98
C ASP A 7 55.36 25.60 52.87
N ILE A 8 56.60 25.17 53.10
CA ILE A 8 57.69 25.31 52.11
C ILE A 8 57.93 24.04 51.25
N GLU A 9 57.40 22.87 51.62
CA GLU A 9 57.52 21.63 50.82
C GLU A 9 56.26 21.24 50.02
N ARG A 10 55.32 22.17 49.84
CA ARG A 10 54.02 21.85 49.23
C ARG A 10 54.04 22.04 47.71
N PRO A 11 53.81 21.01 46.88
CA PRO A 11 53.79 21.16 45.43
C PRO A 11 52.62 22.07 44.99
N LEU A 12 52.92 23.13 44.24
CA LEU A 12 51.92 24.04 43.69
C LEU A 12 50.97 23.28 42.74
N GLY A 13 49.67 23.38 42.99
CA GLY A 13 48.63 22.92 42.05
C GLY A 13 47.50 22.04 42.60
N GLN A 14 47.51 21.69 43.90
CA GLN A 14 46.40 20.90 44.47
C GLN A 14 45.56 21.70 45.47
N ALA A 15 44.37 22.11 45.03
CA ALA A 15 43.36 22.69 45.91
C ALA A 15 42.73 21.59 46.80
N VAL A 16 42.85 21.74 48.12
CA VAL A 16 42.17 20.88 49.09
C VAL A 16 40.67 21.16 49.05
N ARG A 17 39.87 20.17 48.64
CA ARG A 17 38.40 20.25 48.76
C ARG A 17 38.01 20.18 50.25
N PRO A 18 37.12 21.06 50.74
CA PRO A 18 36.65 20.98 52.12
C PRO A 18 35.81 19.70 52.35
N PRO A 19 35.81 19.13 53.57
CA PRO A 19 35.02 17.94 53.88
C PRO A 19 33.52 18.22 53.72
N ARG A 20 32.83 17.35 53.00
CA ARG A 20 31.37 17.44 52.79
C ARG A 20 30.65 17.19 54.12
N ALA A 21 29.84 18.15 54.56
CA ALA A 21 28.92 17.98 55.68
C ALA A 21 27.91 16.85 55.41
N ALA A 22 27.60 16.05 56.42
CA ALA A 22 26.63 14.97 56.34
C ALA A 22 25.24 15.52 55.93
N ARG A 23 24.72 15.00 54.82
CA ARG A 23 23.49 15.46 54.17
C ARG A 23 22.29 15.03 55.01
N ARG A 24 21.67 15.95 55.74
CA ARG A 24 20.40 15.70 56.42
C ARG A 24 19.32 15.40 55.38
N ILE A 25 18.64 14.26 55.52
CA ILE A 25 17.53 13.87 54.65
C ILE A 25 16.42 14.91 54.83
N SER A 26 16.09 15.63 53.76
CA SER A 26 15.01 16.62 53.82
C SER A 26 13.66 15.92 53.85
N ALA A 27 12.67 16.54 54.51
CA ALA A 27 11.31 16.01 54.59
C ALA A 27 10.69 15.72 53.21
N GLY A 28 11.14 16.43 52.16
CA GLY A 28 10.72 16.18 50.78
C GLY A 28 11.20 14.84 50.21
N VAL A 29 12.39 14.36 50.59
CA VAL A 29 12.89 13.04 50.17
C VAL A 29 12.09 11.93 50.85
N VAL A 30 11.74 12.10 52.13
CA VAL A 30 10.89 11.16 52.86
C VAL A 30 9.48 11.11 52.23
N ALA A 31 8.88 12.26 51.93
CA ALA A 31 7.57 12.33 51.29
C ALA A 31 7.57 11.67 49.90
N ALA A 32 8.60 11.91 49.09
CA ALA A 32 8.72 11.28 47.77
C ALA A 32 8.85 9.75 47.87
N THR A 33 9.58 9.26 48.87
CA THR A 33 9.76 7.81 49.08
C THR A 33 8.45 7.13 49.48
N VAL A 34 7.63 7.78 50.32
CA VAL A 34 6.30 7.28 50.71
C VAL A 34 5.35 7.20 49.51
N VAL A 35 5.36 8.21 48.63
CA VAL A 35 4.53 8.20 47.41
C VAL A 35 4.93 7.06 46.48
N VAL A 36 6.24 6.82 46.28
CA VAL A 36 6.72 5.71 45.45
C VAL A 36 6.29 4.35 46.04
N LEU A 37 6.38 4.17 47.35
CA LEU A 37 5.93 2.94 48.01
C LEU A 37 4.41 2.73 47.89
N ALA A 38 3.60 3.80 47.95
CA ALA A 38 2.16 3.71 47.77
C ALA A 38 1.79 3.27 46.34
N VAL A 39 2.46 3.82 45.31
CA VAL A 39 2.22 3.44 43.91
C VAL A 39 2.59 1.97 43.66
N ILE A 40 3.69 1.49 44.23
CA ILE A 40 4.10 0.08 44.13
C ILE A 40 3.08 -0.82 44.84
N GLY A 41 2.60 -0.43 46.03
CA GLY A 41 1.58 -1.17 46.77
C GLY A 41 0.25 -1.31 46.02
N VAL A 42 -0.25 -0.21 45.45
CA VAL A 42 -1.49 -0.22 44.65
C VAL A 42 -1.33 -1.07 43.39
N SER A 43 -0.19 -0.97 42.71
CA SER A 43 0.09 -1.76 41.51
C SER A 43 0.18 -3.26 41.83
N GLY A 44 0.81 -3.63 42.95
CA GLY A 44 0.85 -5.00 43.43
C GLY A 44 -0.55 -5.56 43.74
N ALA A 45 -1.39 -4.78 44.41
CA ALA A 45 -2.76 -5.20 44.75
C ALA A 45 -3.66 -5.40 43.53
N ILE A 46 -3.46 -4.62 42.45
CA ILE A 46 -4.18 -4.80 41.18
C ILE A 46 -3.65 -6.03 40.42
N ALA A 47 -2.34 -6.26 40.43
CA ALA A 47 -1.73 -7.41 39.76
C ALA A 47 -2.11 -8.76 40.41
N LEU A 48 -2.31 -8.77 41.74
CA LEU A 48 -2.66 -9.96 42.52
C LEU A 48 -4.19 -10.19 42.62
N ARG A 49 -5.03 -9.30 42.08
CA ARG A 49 -6.47 -9.53 41.99
C ARG A 49 -6.80 -10.43 40.81
N GLU A 50 -7.40 -11.58 41.09
CA GLU A 50 -7.95 -12.48 40.09
C GLU A 50 -9.03 -11.75 39.26
N ARG A 51 -8.82 -11.70 37.94
CA ARG A 51 -9.68 -10.97 36.99
C ARG A 51 -11.01 -11.72 36.80
N PRO A 52 -12.19 -11.11 37.00
CA PRO A 52 -13.48 -11.78 36.76
C PRO A 52 -13.93 -11.78 35.28
N PHE A 53 -13.13 -11.24 34.35
CA PHE A 53 -13.55 -10.98 32.96
C PHE A 53 -12.99 -11.95 31.92
N ARG A 54 -13.02 -13.26 32.21
CA ARG A 54 -12.90 -14.32 31.19
C ARG A 54 -13.82 -15.48 31.54
N LYS A 55 -15.10 -15.36 31.23
CA LYS A 55 -15.92 -16.53 30.90
C LYS A 55 -15.89 -16.66 29.37
N PRO A 56 -15.12 -17.59 28.80
CA PRO A 56 -15.30 -17.91 27.39
C PRO A 56 -16.71 -18.47 27.20
N GLU A 57 -17.44 -17.98 26.19
CA GLU A 57 -18.71 -18.58 25.77
C GLU A 57 -18.48 -20.07 25.48
N GLU A 58 -19.37 -20.91 26.03
CA GLU A 58 -19.41 -22.33 25.73
C GLU A 58 -19.69 -22.51 24.24
N VAL A 59 -18.72 -23.09 23.54
CA VAL A 59 -18.87 -23.59 22.17
C VAL A 59 -19.89 -24.72 22.22
N ALA A 60 -21.10 -24.46 21.72
CA ALA A 60 -22.09 -25.49 21.49
C ALA A 60 -21.61 -26.43 20.37
N VAL A 61 -20.91 -27.50 20.74
CA VAL A 61 -20.58 -28.61 19.86
C VAL A 61 -21.85 -29.46 19.70
N SER A 62 -22.54 -29.30 18.57
CA SER A 62 -23.54 -30.28 18.14
C SER A 62 -22.81 -31.50 17.59
N THR A 63 -22.73 -32.54 18.41
CA THR A 63 -22.30 -33.88 17.99
C THR A 63 -23.35 -34.49 17.05
N PRO A 64 -22.94 -35.04 15.88
CA PRO A 64 -23.86 -35.72 14.98
C PRO A 64 -24.25 -37.08 15.56
N LYS A 65 -25.57 -37.30 15.66
CA LYS A 65 -26.17 -38.59 16.02
C LYS A 65 -26.02 -39.56 14.85
N ALA A 66 -25.16 -40.55 15.03
CA ALA A 66 -25.09 -41.72 14.18
C ALA A 66 -26.39 -42.53 14.33
N THR A 67 -27.09 -42.75 13.22
CA THR A 67 -28.14 -43.77 13.11
C THR A 67 -27.58 -44.93 12.30
N ALA A 68 -27.80 -46.13 12.83
CA ALA A 68 -27.19 -47.38 12.41
C ALA A 68 -27.52 -47.80 10.97
N VAL A 69 -26.53 -48.47 10.38
CA VAL A 69 -26.60 -49.28 9.17
C VAL A 69 -27.51 -50.50 9.42
N VAL A 70 -28.43 -50.77 8.49
CA VAL A 70 -28.99 -52.11 8.27
C VAL A 70 -28.85 -52.45 6.78
N GLU A 71 -28.38 -53.66 6.59
CA GLU A 71 -27.90 -54.36 5.39
C GLU A 71 -29.00 -54.63 4.31
N PRO A 72 -28.63 -54.83 3.03
CA PRO A 72 -29.58 -54.95 1.91
C PRO A 72 -29.94 -56.40 1.56
N ALA A 73 -31.20 -56.63 1.16
CA ALA A 73 -31.64 -57.85 0.48
C ALA A 73 -32.60 -57.50 -0.67
N ALA A 74 -32.46 -58.23 -1.77
CA ALA A 74 -32.89 -57.91 -3.13
C ALA A 74 -34.29 -58.51 -3.52
N PRO A 75 -34.62 -58.82 -4.79
CA PRO A 75 -35.49 -58.00 -5.67
C PRO A 75 -36.67 -58.79 -6.29
N VAL A 76 -37.77 -58.17 -6.77
CA VAL A 76 -38.53 -58.72 -7.93
C VAL A 76 -39.47 -57.71 -8.65
N THR A 77 -39.37 -57.72 -9.99
CA THR A 77 -40.38 -57.60 -11.08
C THR A 77 -41.06 -56.29 -11.54
N GLU A 78 -40.71 -55.94 -12.78
CA GLU A 78 -41.43 -55.32 -13.94
C GLU A 78 -42.89 -55.77 -14.18
N PRO A 79 -43.72 -55.21 -15.12
CA PRO A 79 -43.37 -54.69 -16.48
C PRO A 79 -44.06 -53.36 -16.94
N ALA A 80 -43.39 -52.42 -17.64
CA ALA A 80 -43.10 -52.34 -19.10
C ALA A 80 -44.14 -51.47 -19.91
N PRO A 81 -43.96 -51.17 -21.21
CA PRO A 81 -43.42 -49.87 -21.67
C PRO A 81 -44.20 -49.25 -22.85
N LYS A 82 -43.74 -48.11 -23.41
CA LYS A 82 -43.79 -47.85 -24.86
C LYS A 82 -42.87 -46.70 -25.28
N ALA A 83 -41.88 -47.05 -26.09
CA ALA A 83 -41.13 -46.17 -26.97
C ALA A 83 -41.59 -46.43 -28.40
N GLU A 84 -41.55 -45.43 -29.28
CA GLU A 84 -41.14 -45.65 -30.67
C GLU A 84 -40.72 -44.34 -31.34
N ALA A 85 -39.51 -44.37 -31.87
CA ALA A 85 -38.96 -43.42 -32.82
C ALA A 85 -39.02 -44.04 -34.22
N ALA A 86 -39.16 -43.24 -35.28
CA ALA A 86 -38.62 -43.62 -36.58
C ALA A 86 -38.41 -42.41 -37.51
N SER A 87 -37.17 -42.33 -38.00
CA SER A 87 -36.66 -41.48 -39.07
C SER A 87 -36.98 -42.06 -40.45
N ARG A 88 -37.06 -41.20 -41.47
CA ARG A 88 -36.83 -41.58 -42.88
C ARG A 88 -36.13 -40.44 -43.62
N ALA A 89 -35.04 -40.79 -44.29
CA ALA A 89 -34.20 -39.95 -45.14
C ALA A 89 -34.60 -40.04 -46.62
N SER A 90 -34.35 -38.98 -47.41
CA SER A 90 -33.73 -39.01 -48.77
C SER A 90 -33.70 -37.61 -49.43
N ILE A 91 -32.57 -37.30 -50.10
CA ILE A 91 -32.26 -36.16 -51.01
C ILE A 91 -32.15 -36.76 -52.45
N PRO A 92 -31.77 -36.11 -53.61
CA PRO A 92 -31.32 -34.73 -53.93
C PRO A 92 -31.70 -34.13 -55.33
N LYS A 93 -31.09 -32.95 -55.65
CA LYS A 93 -30.83 -32.25 -56.96
C LYS A 93 -31.85 -31.16 -57.34
N THR A 94 -31.54 -30.00 -57.93
CA THR A 94 -30.41 -29.42 -58.71
C THR A 94 -30.65 -27.88 -58.77
N GLY A 95 -29.68 -26.97 -58.64
CA GLY A 95 -28.79 -26.49 -59.72
C GLY A 95 -29.30 -25.19 -60.39
N GLY A 96 -28.59 -24.06 -60.24
CA GLY A 96 -28.87 -22.83 -60.99
C GLY A 96 -28.09 -21.59 -60.52
N SER A 97 -27.07 -21.21 -61.30
CA SER A 97 -26.15 -20.07 -61.09
C SER A 97 -26.61 -18.80 -61.82
N LYS A 98 -26.31 -17.61 -61.27
CA LYS A 98 -25.92 -16.32 -61.95
C LYS A 98 -25.80 -15.23 -60.87
N ALA A 99 -24.60 -14.72 -60.55
CA ALA A 99 -23.77 -13.73 -61.26
C ALA A 99 -24.19 -12.25 -61.06
N SER A 100 -23.30 -11.54 -60.35
CA SER A 100 -22.88 -10.13 -60.53
C SER A 100 -23.80 -8.97 -60.13
N GLY A 101 -23.28 -8.09 -59.24
CA GLY A 101 -23.51 -6.65 -59.36
C GLY A 101 -23.62 -5.81 -58.07
N SER A 102 -22.49 -5.20 -57.67
CA SER A 102 -22.35 -3.80 -57.22
C SER A 102 -22.92 -3.32 -55.86
N LYS A 103 -21.98 -2.84 -55.01
CA LYS A 103 -22.05 -1.74 -54.01
C LYS A 103 -23.02 -1.97 -52.82
N THR A 104 -22.61 -1.83 -51.56
CA THR A 104 -22.11 -0.60 -50.92
C THR A 104 -21.58 -0.97 -49.53
N GLY A 105 -20.54 -0.28 -49.07
CA GLY A 105 -19.93 -0.52 -47.75
C GLY A 105 -20.86 -0.20 -46.58
N GLY A 106 -20.76 -1.04 -45.56
CA GLY A 106 -21.29 -0.85 -44.22
C GLY A 106 -20.54 -1.76 -43.25
N PRO A 107 -20.26 -1.32 -42.02
CA PRO A 107 -19.47 -2.10 -41.06
C PRO A 107 -20.24 -3.37 -40.68
N GLN A 108 -19.59 -4.52 -40.83
CA GLN A 108 -20.13 -5.84 -40.46
C GLN A 108 -19.97 -6.02 -38.94
N ILE A 109 -21.08 -6.14 -38.22
CA ILE A 109 -21.11 -6.46 -36.79
C ILE A 109 -20.83 -7.96 -36.64
N ILE A 110 -19.59 -8.31 -36.30
CA ILE A 110 -19.22 -9.67 -35.92
C ILE A 110 -19.82 -9.93 -34.54
N HIS A 111 -20.84 -10.79 -34.47
CA HIS A 111 -21.41 -11.25 -33.20
C HIS A 111 -20.56 -12.40 -32.67
N MET A 112 -19.65 -12.13 -31.73
CA MET A 112 -19.08 -13.16 -30.87
C MET A 112 -19.97 -13.31 -29.63
N GLN A 113 -20.35 -14.55 -29.32
CA GLN A 113 -21.15 -14.90 -28.14
C GLN A 113 -20.34 -14.60 -26.87
N THR A 114 -20.82 -13.69 -26.04
CA THR A 114 -20.27 -13.41 -24.71
C THR A 114 -20.87 -14.38 -23.71
N GLU A 115 -20.05 -15.22 -23.08
CA GLU A 115 -20.48 -15.98 -21.90
C GLU A 115 -20.73 -15.02 -20.73
N ALA A 116 -21.85 -15.26 -20.04
CA ALA A 116 -22.40 -14.43 -18.99
C ALA A 116 -21.47 -14.35 -17.78
N GLY A 117 -21.14 -13.12 -17.36
CA GLY A 117 -20.44 -12.83 -16.11
C GLY A 117 -21.27 -11.91 -15.22
N ASP A 118 -21.26 -12.18 -13.91
CA ASP A 118 -21.94 -11.47 -12.83
C ASP A 118 -21.48 -10.00 -12.68
N GLY A 119 -21.96 -9.14 -13.57
CA GLY A 119 -21.95 -7.68 -13.44
C GLY A 119 -23.35 -7.13 -13.71
N PRO A 120 -23.69 -5.91 -13.24
CA PRO A 120 -25.00 -5.33 -13.49
C PRO A 120 -25.28 -5.27 -15.00
N PRO A 121 -26.44 -5.78 -15.46
CA PRO A 121 -26.72 -5.92 -16.88
C PRO A 121 -26.86 -4.55 -17.55
N GLY A 122 -26.05 -4.29 -18.59
CA GLY A 122 -26.29 -3.20 -19.55
C GLY A 122 -25.19 -2.15 -19.73
N ALA A 123 -24.05 -2.23 -19.05
CA ALA A 123 -22.96 -1.26 -19.27
C ALA A 123 -22.04 -1.69 -20.41
N ILE A 124 -22.34 -1.27 -21.65
CA ILE A 124 -21.36 -1.30 -22.75
C ILE A 124 -20.37 -0.16 -22.49
N VAL A 125 -19.17 -0.49 -22.02
CA VAL A 125 -18.09 0.48 -21.83
C VAL A 125 -17.34 0.63 -23.15
N ILE A 126 -17.56 1.75 -23.84
CA ILE A 126 -16.81 2.12 -25.04
C ILE A 126 -15.51 2.78 -24.57
N HIS A 127 -14.38 2.12 -24.78
CA HIS A 127 -13.06 2.68 -24.54
C HIS A 127 -12.54 3.35 -25.81
N ASP A 128 -12.07 4.59 -25.72
CA ASP A 128 -11.19 5.17 -26.73
C ASP A 128 -9.77 4.63 -26.50
N PRO A 129 -9.21 3.82 -27.42
CA PRO A 129 -7.87 3.26 -27.26
C PRO A 129 -6.75 4.33 -27.30
N SER A 130 -7.06 5.56 -27.70
CA SER A 130 -6.10 6.67 -27.74
C SER A 130 -5.97 7.44 -26.42
N THR A 131 -6.92 7.31 -25.49
CA THR A 131 -6.82 7.89 -24.15
C THR A 131 -6.22 6.87 -23.19
N THR A 132 -4.91 6.95 -22.93
CA THR A 132 -4.25 6.09 -21.94
C THR A 132 -4.59 6.58 -20.53
N GLY A 133 -5.74 6.15 -20.01
CA GLY A 133 -6.19 6.47 -18.65
C GLY A 133 -7.62 6.01 -18.39
N GLN A 134 -7.87 5.45 -17.20
CA GLN A 134 -9.20 4.96 -16.84
C GLN A 134 -10.15 6.11 -16.47
N ASN A 135 -11.41 6.02 -16.90
CA ASN A 135 -12.45 6.95 -16.44
C ASN A 135 -12.65 6.80 -14.92
N LEU A 136 -12.52 7.92 -14.19
CA LEU A 136 -12.59 7.95 -12.72
C LEU A 136 -13.88 7.31 -12.16
N ARG A 137 -15.00 7.34 -12.88
CA ARG A 137 -16.27 6.73 -12.43
C ARG A 137 -16.20 5.21 -12.30
N ILE A 138 -15.36 4.57 -13.11
CA ILE A 138 -15.17 3.11 -13.12
C ILE A 138 -13.77 2.72 -12.61
N ALA A 139 -12.99 3.66 -12.08
CA ALA A 139 -11.60 3.45 -11.67
C ALA A 139 -11.39 2.39 -10.57
N HIS A 140 -12.47 2.01 -9.91
CA HIS A 140 -12.53 0.97 -8.88
C HIS A 140 -12.71 -0.44 -9.44
N ILE A 141 -13.07 -0.57 -10.72
CA ILE A 141 -13.20 -1.84 -11.42
C ILE A 141 -11.83 -2.12 -12.07
N PRO A 142 -11.20 -3.27 -11.80
CA PRO A 142 -9.94 -3.63 -12.45
C PRO A 142 -10.13 -3.83 -13.95
N ASP A 143 -9.14 -3.38 -14.73
CA ASP A 143 -9.02 -3.79 -16.12
C ASP A 143 -8.49 -5.24 -16.15
N ARG A 144 -9.28 -6.14 -16.74
CA ARG A 144 -8.94 -7.56 -16.83
C ARG A 144 -7.67 -7.82 -17.63
N ALA A 145 -7.31 -6.94 -18.56
CA ALA A 145 -6.09 -7.08 -19.34
C ALA A 145 -4.82 -6.75 -18.55
N LEU A 146 -4.96 -6.10 -17.38
CA LEU A 146 -3.85 -5.69 -16.51
C LEU A 146 -3.72 -6.54 -15.26
N VAL A 147 -4.49 -7.63 -15.16
CA VAL A 147 -4.49 -8.53 -14.01
C VAL A 147 -4.35 -9.96 -14.49
N GLU A 148 -3.31 -10.65 -13.99
CA GLU A 148 -3.12 -12.09 -14.18
C GLU A 148 -3.45 -12.85 -12.88
N SER A 149 -3.82 -14.12 -12.99
CA SER A 149 -3.97 -15.00 -11.83
C SER A 149 -2.60 -15.52 -11.40
N GLY A 150 -2.14 -15.12 -10.23
CA GLY A 150 -0.95 -15.67 -9.57
C GLY A 150 -1.31 -16.68 -8.48
N GLU A 151 -0.30 -17.38 -7.97
CA GLU A 151 -0.45 -18.38 -6.91
C GLU A 151 -1.05 -17.80 -5.62
N THR A 152 -0.66 -16.57 -5.27
CA THR A 152 -1.09 -15.87 -4.05
C THR A 152 -2.28 -14.93 -4.26
N GLY A 153 -2.83 -14.85 -5.48
CA GLY A 153 -3.92 -13.94 -5.83
C GLY A 153 -3.70 -13.17 -7.14
N PRO A 154 -4.50 -12.12 -7.41
CA PRO A 154 -4.40 -11.34 -8.64
C PRO A 154 -3.09 -10.55 -8.68
N LEU A 155 -2.34 -10.60 -9.77
CA LEU A 155 -1.09 -9.85 -9.92
C LEU A 155 -1.19 -8.85 -11.08
N PRO A 156 -0.55 -7.68 -10.98
CA PRO A 156 -0.54 -6.73 -12.08
C PRO A 156 0.37 -7.22 -13.21
N VAL A 157 -0.08 -7.05 -14.44
CA VAL A 157 0.65 -7.43 -15.64
C VAL A 157 0.52 -6.35 -16.70
N ARG A 158 1.49 -6.26 -17.61
CA ARG A 158 1.34 -5.46 -18.84
C ARG A 158 0.34 -6.17 -19.75
N ALA A 159 -0.59 -5.40 -20.32
CA ALA A 159 -1.53 -5.94 -21.29
C ALA A 159 -0.81 -6.33 -22.59
N ALA A 160 -1.40 -7.24 -23.36
CA ALA A 160 -0.86 -7.69 -24.65
C ALA A 160 -0.71 -6.57 -25.69
N ASP A 161 -1.45 -5.46 -25.51
CA ASP A 161 -1.38 -4.24 -26.32
C ASP A 161 -0.27 -3.26 -25.87
N GLY A 162 0.51 -3.63 -24.84
CA GLY A 162 1.60 -2.82 -24.30
C GLY A 162 1.19 -1.84 -23.20
N ARG A 163 -0.11 -1.72 -22.88
CA ARG A 163 -0.56 -0.86 -21.77
C ARG A 163 0.00 -1.36 -20.44
N ARG A 164 0.41 -0.42 -19.60
CA ARG A 164 0.96 -0.69 -18.27
C ARG A 164 -0.05 -0.33 -17.19
N PRO A 165 -0.08 -1.05 -16.05
CA PRO A 165 -0.79 -0.62 -14.85
C PRO A 165 -0.48 0.83 -14.46
N PHE A 166 0.79 1.24 -14.57
CA PHE A 166 1.22 2.62 -14.32
C PHE A 166 0.42 3.65 -15.13
N ASP A 167 0.25 3.45 -16.45
CA ASP A 167 -0.43 4.44 -17.29
C ASP A 167 -1.95 4.41 -17.14
N VAL A 168 -2.53 3.21 -17.03
CA VAL A 168 -3.99 3.06 -17.03
C VAL A 168 -4.60 3.49 -15.70
N TYR A 169 -3.93 3.20 -14.59
CA TYR A 169 -4.42 3.54 -13.26
C TYR A 169 -3.97 4.91 -12.76
N ALA A 170 -3.10 5.61 -13.51
CA ALA A 170 -2.70 6.98 -13.21
C ALA A 170 -3.91 7.91 -13.14
N ARG A 171 -3.92 8.79 -12.13
CA ARG A 171 -4.92 9.85 -12.07
C ARG A 171 -4.55 10.95 -13.09
N PRO A 172 -5.49 11.41 -13.93
CA PRO A 172 -5.25 12.55 -14.80
C PRO A 172 -4.98 13.83 -14.00
N TRP A 173 -4.12 14.69 -14.53
CA TRP A 173 -3.83 16.03 -14.00
C TRP A 173 -3.89 17.04 -15.14
N SER A 174 -3.85 18.35 -14.85
CA SER A 174 -4.17 19.36 -15.86
C SER A 174 -3.15 19.48 -17.00
N GLY A 175 -1.94 18.94 -16.82
CA GLY A 175 -0.81 19.18 -17.72
C GLY A 175 -0.29 20.62 -17.69
N ALA A 176 -0.84 21.47 -16.80
CA ALA A 176 -0.48 22.87 -16.73
C ALA A 176 0.98 23.04 -16.29
N ARG A 177 1.59 24.11 -16.82
CA ARG A 177 2.92 24.53 -16.37
C ARG A 177 2.77 25.28 -15.05
N GLY A 178 3.56 24.90 -14.06
CA GLY A 178 3.54 25.53 -12.74
C GLY A 178 4.25 24.70 -11.68
N ALA A 179 4.26 25.23 -10.47
CA ALA A 179 4.75 24.51 -9.30
C ALA A 179 3.76 23.41 -8.93
N ARG A 180 4.23 22.17 -8.91
CA ARG A 180 3.42 20.97 -8.63
C ARG A 180 3.84 20.34 -7.32
N VAL A 181 2.89 19.92 -6.51
CA VAL A 181 3.19 19.19 -5.27
C VAL A 181 2.49 17.85 -5.32
N ALA A 182 3.25 16.76 -5.21
CA ALA A 182 2.71 15.43 -5.00
C ALA A 182 2.80 15.08 -3.51
N ILE A 183 1.72 14.56 -2.95
CA ILE A 183 1.68 14.08 -1.57
C ILE A 183 1.25 12.62 -1.59
N VAL A 184 2.02 11.76 -0.91
CA VAL A 184 1.68 10.36 -0.68
C VAL A 184 1.39 10.16 0.80
N ILE A 185 0.19 9.67 1.12
CA ILE A 185 -0.20 9.30 2.48
C ILE A 185 -0.23 7.78 2.59
N GLY A 186 0.72 7.24 3.35
CA GLY A 186 0.91 5.82 3.58
C GLY A 186 0.19 5.28 4.81
N GLY A 187 0.26 3.96 4.99
CA GLY A 187 -0.26 3.24 6.15
C GLY A 187 -1.74 2.89 6.04
N LEU A 188 -2.33 2.99 4.86
CA LEU A 188 -3.73 2.62 4.68
C LEU A 188 -3.93 1.12 4.89
N ALA A 189 -5.16 0.76 5.27
CA ALA A 189 -5.61 -0.56 5.68
C ALA A 189 -5.05 -1.08 7.02
N VAL A 190 -4.03 -0.44 7.62
CA VAL A 190 -3.54 -0.79 8.97
C VAL A 190 -4.60 -0.47 10.03
N SER A 191 -5.14 0.76 10.00
CA SER A 191 -6.26 1.19 10.86
C SER A 191 -7.52 1.39 10.02
N GLN A 192 -8.62 0.71 10.36
CA GLN A 192 -9.88 0.84 9.61
C GLN A 192 -10.46 2.26 9.70
N THR A 193 -10.47 2.85 10.90
CA THR A 193 -10.97 4.21 11.12
C THR A 193 -10.06 5.26 10.49
N GLY A 194 -8.74 5.10 10.63
CA GLY A 194 -7.77 6.01 10.01
C GLY A 194 -7.84 5.96 8.48
N THR A 195 -8.00 4.77 7.89
CA THR A 195 -8.16 4.59 6.44
C THR A 195 -9.45 5.25 5.94
N GLN A 196 -10.57 5.04 6.65
CA GLN A 196 -11.84 5.67 6.31
C GLN A 196 -11.74 7.20 6.36
N ALA A 197 -11.13 7.75 7.42
CA ALA A 197 -10.94 9.19 7.57
C ALA A 197 -10.04 9.77 6.48
N ALA A 198 -8.93 9.08 6.14
CA ALA A 198 -8.04 9.48 5.07
C ALA A 198 -8.76 9.58 3.71
N ILE A 199 -9.49 8.52 3.31
CA ILE A 199 -10.23 8.50 2.03
C ILE A 199 -11.36 9.55 2.01
N ALA A 200 -11.99 9.83 3.15
CA ALA A 200 -13.10 10.78 3.22
C ALA A 200 -12.65 12.26 3.20
N LYS A 201 -11.49 12.56 3.79
CA LYS A 201 -11.04 13.95 4.02
C LYS A 201 -9.97 14.41 3.03
N LEU A 202 -9.12 13.49 2.54
CA LEU A 202 -8.07 13.87 1.61
C LEU A 202 -8.67 14.17 0.24
N PRO A 203 -8.20 15.23 -0.43
CA PRO A 203 -8.62 15.50 -1.79
C PRO A 203 -8.04 14.45 -2.73
N ALA A 204 -8.77 14.16 -3.81
CA ALA A 204 -8.50 13.03 -4.70
C ALA A 204 -7.13 13.09 -5.42
N GLU A 205 -6.47 14.25 -5.43
CA GLU A 205 -5.11 14.38 -5.97
C GLU A 205 -4.02 13.80 -5.06
N VAL A 206 -4.31 13.59 -3.77
CA VAL A 206 -3.37 12.93 -2.85
C VAL A 206 -3.31 11.43 -3.17
N THR A 207 -2.09 10.91 -3.33
CA THR A 207 -1.85 9.49 -3.58
C THR A 207 -1.91 8.71 -2.27
N LEU A 208 -2.50 7.52 -2.29
CA LEU A 208 -2.70 6.70 -1.11
C LEU A 208 -1.84 5.44 -1.14
N GLY A 209 -1.02 5.23 -0.11
CA GLY A 209 -0.14 4.07 0.06
C GLY A 209 -0.77 3.00 0.94
N PHE A 210 -0.99 1.81 0.39
CA PHE A 210 -1.64 0.69 1.08
C PHE A 210 -0.63 -0.30 1.65
N ALA A 211 -0.73 -0.57 2.95
CA ALA A 211 0.06 -1.62 3.58
C ALA A 211 -0.51 -3.01 3.24
N PRO A 212 0.29 -3.96 2.72
CA PRO A 212 -0.18 -5.27 2.29
C PRO A 212 -0.63 -6.16 3.45
N GLN A 213 -0.15 -5.89 4.67
CA GLN A 213 -0.60 -6.55 5.91
C GLN A 213 -1.91 -5.95 6.46
N GLY A 214 -2.42 -4.89 5.85
CA GLY A 214 -3.66 -4.25 6.26
C GLY A 214 -4.89 -5.13 6.05
N ASN A 215 -5.99 -4.75 6.72
CA ASN A 215 -7.27 -5.46 6.64
C ASN A 215 -8.21 -4.78 5.65
N SER A 216 -9.08 -5.56 5.02
CA SER A 216 -10.11 -5.05 4.09
C SER A 216 -9.54 -4.24 2.91
N ILE A 217 -8.32 -4.57 2.45
CA ILE A 217 -7.61 -3.81 1.42
C ILE A 217 -8.46 -3.66 0.15
N GLY A 218 -9.12 -4.73 -0.33
CA GLY A 218 -10.00 -4.67 -1.49
C GLY A 218 -11.14 -3.65 -1.37
N ARG A 219 -11.80 -3.59 -0.20
CA ARG A 219 -12.85 -2.59 0.09
C ARG A 219 -12.29 -1.18 0.05
N TRP A 220 -11.15 -0.96 0.70
CA TRP A 220 -10.55 0.37 0.79
C TRP A 220 -9.96 0.83 -0.53
N MET A 221 -9.41 -0.08 -1.34
CA MET A 221 -8.99 0.19 -2.71
C MET A 221 -10.19 0.67 -3.54
N GLN A 222 -11.31 -0.05 -3.51
CA GLN A 222 -12.52 0.36 -4.24
C GLN A 222 -12.99 1.75 -3.81
N ALA A 223 -13.06 2.02 -2.50
CA ALA A 223 -13.45 3.33 -1.98
C ALA A 223 -12.47 4.44 -2.40
N ALA A 224 -11.16 4.21 -2.29
CA ALA A 224 -10.13 5.16 -2.71
C ALA A 224 -10.22 5.49 -4.21
N ARG A 225 -10.39 4.47 -5.06
CA ARG A 225 -10.54 4.65 -6.51
C ARG A 225 -11.86 5.31 -6.88
N GLN A 226 -12.97 5.03 -6.19
CA GLN A 226 -14.25 5.71 -6.37
C GLN A 226 -14.16 7.20 -6.01
N SER A 227 -13.41 7.54 -4.96
CA SER A 227 -13.07 8.93 -4.62
C SER A 227 -12.06 9.56 -5.58
N GLY A 228 -11.47 8.78 -6.50
CA GLY A 228 -10.57 9.24 -7.54
C GLY A 228 -9.08 9.27 -7.17
N HIS A 229 -8.69 8.70 -6.03
CA HIS A 229 -7.29 8.66 -5.61
C HIS A 229 -6.45 7.76 -6.51
N GLU A 230 -5.20 8.16 -6.71
CA GLU A 230 -4.15 7.24 -7.15
C GLU A 230 -3.68 6.38 -5.97
N ILE A 231 -3.30 5.13 -6.25
CA ILE A 231 -2.93 4.16 -5.23
C ILE A 231 -1.55 3.59 -5.54
N VAL A 232 -0.75 3.38 -4.50
CA VAL A 232 0.51 2.62 -4.53
C VAL A 232 0.53 1.55 -3.43
N MET A 233 1.25 0.45 -3.66
CA MET A 233 1.44 -0.60 -2.65
C MET A 233 2.69 -0.36 -1.82
N GLN A 234 2.56 -0.36 -0.49
CA GLN A 234 3.66 -0.14 0.45
C GLN A 234 4.37 -1.44 0.82
N VAL A 235 5.46 -1.76 0.14
CA VAL A 235 6.17 -3.03 0.37
C VAL A 235 7.14 -2.89 1.55
N PRO A 236 7.05 -3.76 2.57
CA PRO A 236 8.01 -3.77 3.68
C PRO A 236 9.39 -4.20 3.21
N LEU A 237 10.39 -3.37 3.47
CA LEU A 237 11.78 -3.61 3.09
C LEU A 237 12.69 -3.55 4.33
N GLU A 238 13.77 -4.33 4.32
CA GLU A 238 14.70 -4.43 5.45
C GLU A 238 15.37 -3.07 5.82
N PRO A 239 15.17 -2.55 7.06
CA PRO A 239 15.97 -1.45 7.61
C PRO A 239 17.32 -1.95 8.14
N PHE A 240 18.25 -1.04 8.46
CA PHE A 240 19.56 -1.43 9.01
C PHE A 240 19.50 -2.16 10.36
N ASP A 241 18.49 -1.88 11.19
CA ASP A 241 18.34 -2.48 12.52
C ASP A 241 17.43 -3.72 12.51
N TYR A 242 17.30 -4.39 11.36
CA TYR A 242 16.57 -5.66 11.29
C TYR A 242 17.38 -6.79 11.95
N PRO A 243 16.76 -7.68 12.75
CA PRO A 243 15.32 -7.84 12.99
C PRO A 243 14.77 -7.08 14.22
N ASN A 244 15.56 -6.24 14.92
CA ASN A 244 15.08 -5.48 16.08
C ASN A 244 13.92 -4.54 15.69
N VAL A 245 14.07 -3.87 14.55
CA VAL A 245 13.00 -3.14 13.87
C VAL A 245 12.49 -4.00 12.73
N ASN A 246 11.33 -4.61 12.92
CA ASN A 246 10.71 -5.52 11.94
C ASN A 246 9.46 -4.88 11.30
N PRO A 247 9.49 -4.53 10.00
CA PRO A 247 8.33 -3.97 9.30
C PRO A 247 7.10 -4.89 9.24
N GLY A 248 7.31 -6.20 9.40
CA GLY A 248 6.25 -7.20 9.46
C GLY A 248 6.55 -8.46 8.67
N ARG A 249 5.51 -9.29 8.49
CA ARG A 249 5.60 -10.51 7.67
C ARG A 249 5.88 -10.17 6.21
N ASN A 250 6.58 -11.06 5.53
CA ASN A 250 6.96 -10.93 4.12
C ASN A 250 7.78 -9.65 3.85
N THR A 251 8.59 -9.24 4.84
CA THR A 251 9.62 -8.20 4.63
C THR A 251 10.66 -8.75 3.68
N LEU A 252 10.98 -7.99 2.63
CA LEU A 252 12.07 -8.34 1.73
C LEU A 252 13.40 -8.03 2.41
N THR A 253 14.32 -9.00 2.40
CA THR A 253 15.58 -8.93 3.14
C THR A 253 16.78 -9.16 2.24
N VAL A 254 17.92 -8.55 2.57
CA VAL A 254 19.17 -8.68 1.83
C VAL A 254 19.74 -10.10 1.94
N VAL A 255 19.43 -10.81 3.02
CA VAL A 255 19.90 -12.19 3.24
C VAL A 255 19.07 -13.25 2.53
N ALA A 256 17.82 -12.93 2.16
CA ALA A 256 16.96 -13.83 1.41
C ALA A 256 17.45 -13.97 -0.04
N THR A 257 17.20 -15.14 -0.61
CA THR A 257 17.44 -15.38 -2.03
C THR A 257 16.54 -14.49 -2.90
N PRO A 258 16.93 -14.22 -4.16
CA PRO A 258 16.07 -13.47 -5.08
C PRO A 258 14.65 -14.05 -5.20
N ASP A 259 14.51 -15.38 -5.25
CA ASP A 259 13.21 -16.04 -5.42
C ASP A 259 12.31 -15.86 -4.19
N GLU A 260 12.86 -15.97 -2.97
CA GLU A 260 12.11 -15.72 -1.72
C GLU A 260 11.65 -14.25 -1.64
N ASN A 261 12.51 -13.30 -2.00
CA ASN A 261 12.13 -11.89 -2.06
C ASN A 261 11.05 -11.63 -3.11
N LEU A 262 11.13 -12.28 -4.27
CA LEU A 262 10.13 -12.16 -5.32
C LEU A 262 8.79 -12.83 -4.93
N GLU A 263 8.81 -13.93 -4.18
CA GLU A 263 7.61 -14.53 -3.61
C GLU A 263 6.93 -13.57 -2.63
N ASN A 264 7.70 -12.98 -1.71
CA ASN A 264 7.21 -11.97 -0.76
C ASN A 264 6.68 -10.72 -1.46
N LEU A 265 7.36 -10.27 -2.51
CA LEU A 265 6.90 -9.17 -3.36
C LEU A 265 5.56 -9.51 -4.03
N ARG A 266 5.46 -10.66 -4.70
CA ARG A 266 4.22 -11.09 -5.36
C ARG A 266 3.09 -11.25 -4.36
N TRP A 267 3.34 -11.76 -3.17
CA TRP A 267 2.35 -11.77 -2.10
C TRP A 267 1.86 -10.37 -1.73
N ALA A 268 2.76 -9.38 -1.62
CA ALA A 268 2.38 -8.00 -1.34
C ALA A 268 1.59 -7.37 -2.51
N LEU A 269 1.99 -7.65 -3.75
CA LEU A 269 1.29 -7.20 -4.95
C LEU A 269 -0.10 -7.83 -5.07
N SER A 270 -0.29 -9.08 -4.62
CA SER A 270 -1.54 -9.81 -4.76
C SER A 270 -2.65 -9.39 -3.83
N ARG A 271 -2.36 -8.52 -2.85
CA ARG A 271 -3.32 -8.07 -1.84
C ARG A 271 -4.45 -7.25 -2.43
N THR A 272 -4.22 -6.60 -3.57
CA THR A 272 -5.24 -5.81 -4.29
C THR A 272 -4.82 -5.55 -5.74
N THR A 273 -5.51 -4.63 -6.42
CA THR A 273 -5.31 -4.24 -7.82
C THR A 273 -5.46 -2.71 -7.96
N ASN A 274 -5.39 -2.17 -9.18
CA ASN A 274 -5.69 -0.77 -9.52
C ASN A 274 -4.74 0.25 -8.89
N TYR A 275 -3.49 -0.15 -8.66
CA TYR A 275 -2.40 0.73 -8.23
C TYR A 275 -1.41 0.97 -9.36
N THR A 276 -0.72 2.10 -9.33
CA THR A 276 0.24 2.53 -10.36
C THR A 276 1.65 2.02 -10.10
N GLY A 277 1.95 1.66 -8.85
CA GLY A 277 3.29 1.26 -8.46
C GLY A 277 3.42 0.74 -7.04
N VAL A 278 4.68 0.55 -6.66
CA VAL A 278 5.12 0.17 -5.32
C VAL A 278 5.87 1.33 -4.70
N MET A 279 5.72 1.51 -3.39
CA MET A 279 6.59 2.36 -2.59
C MET A 279 7.20 1.55 -1.46
N ASN A 280 8.39 1.94 -1.00
CA ASN A 280 9.00 1.29 0.16
C ASN A 280 8.29 1.67 1.47
N TYR A 281 8.26 0.73 2.39
CA TYR A 281 8.05 0.98 3.81
C TYR A 281 9.34 0.59 4.54
N MET A 282 10.05 1.58 5.07
CA MET A 282 11.44 1.46 5.54
C MET A 282 12.39 1.06 4.39
N GLY A 283 13.29 0.09 4.60
CA GLY A 283 14.13 -0.42 3.51
C GLY A 283 15.47 0.24 3.31
N ALA A 284 15.96 1.10 4.23
CA ALA A 284 17.21 1.82 4.03
C ALA A 284 18.43 0.91 3.79
N ARG A 285 18.42 -0.33 4.30
CA ARG A 285 19.45 -1.34 4.02
C ARG A 285 19.18 -2.04 2.68
N PHE A 286 17.94 -2.47 2.45
CA PHE A 286 17.55 -3.16 1.22
C PHE A 286 17.78 -2.30 -0.03
N SER A 287 17.40 -1.02 -0.01
CA SER A 287 17.53 -0.12 -1.15
C SER A 287 18.98 0.25 -1.49
N ALA A 288 19.91 0.04 -0.55
CA ALA A 288 21.34 0.25 -0.76
C ALA A 288 22.07 -1.01 -1.27
N ASP A 289 21.38 -2.15 -1.39
CA ASP A 289 21.96 -3.42 -1.85
C ASP A 289 21.53 -3.73 -3.29
N ALA A 290 22.47 -3.70 -4.23
CA ALA A 290 22.18 -3.91 -5.65
C ALA A 290 21.71 -5.34 -5.98
N ALA A 291 22.19 -6.35 -5.23
CA ALA A 291 21.86 -7.75 -5.47
C ALA A 291 20.42 -8.07 -5.01
N ALA A 292 19.97 -7.43 -3.93
CA ALA A 292 18.61 -7.56 -3.44
C ALA A 292 17.62 -6.65 -4.22
N MET A 293 18.00 -5.40 -4.47
CA MET A 293 17.12 -4.41 -5.12
C MET A 293 16.96 -4.65 -6.63
N GLY A 294 17.98 -5.20 -7.30
CA GLY A 294 17.97 -5.47 -8.74
C GLY A 294 16.81 -6.34 -9.20
N PRO A 295 16.62 -7.55 -8.63
CA PRO A 295 15.48 -8.43 -8.96
C PRO A 295 14.11 -7.79 -8.70
N LEU A 296 13.97 -7.02 -7.61
CA LEU A 296 12.74 -6.27 -7.32
C LEU A 296 12.44 -5.30 -8.47
N MET A 297 13.40 -4.47 -8.88
CA MET A 297 13.23 -3.50 -9.96
C MET A 297 12.93 -4.17 -11.31
N ALA A 298 13.59 -5.29 -11.61
CA ALA A 298 13.32 -6.06 -12.82
C ALA A 298 11.87 -6.58 -12.85
N GLU A 299 11.35 -7.09 -11.72
CA GLU A 299 9.96 -7.55 -11.63
C GLU A 299 8.95 -6.40 -11.77
N LEU A 300 9.23 -5.22 -11.19
CA LEU A 300 8.38 -4.04 -11.39
C LEU A 300 8.35 -3.59 -12.85
N GLY A 301 9.51 -3.56 -13.52
CA GLY A 301 9.62 -3.21 -14.94
C GLY A 301 8.81 -4.17 -15.81
N ARG A 302 8.95 -5.48 -15.57
CA ARG A 302 8.17 -6.53 -16.27
C ARG A 302 6.67 -6.34 -16.09
N ARG A 303 6.22 -5.95 -14.90
CA ARG A 303 4.80 -5.74 -14.58
C ARG A 303 4.24 -4.39 -15.02
N GLY A 304 5.10 -3.45 -15.43
CA GLY A 304 4.68 -2.10 -15.82
C GLY A 304 4.23 -1.25 -14.64
N LEU A 305 4.91 -1.40 -13.50
CA LEU A 305 4.67 -0.66 -12.27
C LEU A 305 5.76 0.40 -12.06
N ALA A 306 5.39 1.50 -11.42
CA ALA A 306 6.36 2.47 -10.90
C ALA A 306 7.00 2.02 -9.58
N TYR A 307 8.14 2.62 -9.26
CA TYR A 307 8.72 2.61 -7.92
C TYR A 307 8.76 4.03 -7.34
N VAL A 308 8.20 4.19 -6.15
CA VAL A 308 8.20 5.45 -5.40
C VAL A 308 9.10 5.26 -4.18
N ASP A 309 10.27 5.89 -4.20
CA ASP A 309 11.17 5.94 -3.04
C ASP A 309 10.65 6.99 -2.05
N ASP A 310 10.49 6.63 -0.78
CA ASP A 310 10.07 7.57 0.26
C ASP A 310 11.14 8.61 0.63
N GLY A 311 12.35 8.48 0.10
CA GLY A 311 13.47 9.39 0.32
C GLY A 311 14.15 9.20 1.68
N SER A 312 13.81 8.15 2.42
CA SER A 312 14.38 7.89 3.76
C SER A 312 15.85 7.48 3.75
N SER A 313 16.38 7.02 2.60
CA SER A 313 17.76 6.59 2.44
C SER A 313 18.48 7.36 1.34
N ALA A 314 19.46 8.19 1.73
CA ALA A 314 20.35 8.87 0.78
C ALA A 314 21.29 7.92 0.01
N ARG A 315 21.34 6.63 0.39
CA ARG A 315 22.16 5.58 -0.25
C ARG A 315 21.33 4.69 -1.18
N SER A 316 20.07 5.03 -1.42
CA SER A 316 19.19 4.24 -2.28
C SER A 316 19.76 4.16 -3.70
N LEU A 317 19.90 2.94 -4.21
CA LEU A 317 20.25 2.65 -5.60
C LEU A 317 19.02 2.61 -6.51
N ALA A 318 17.84 2.95 -5.97
CA ALA A 318 16.59 2.89 -6.70
C ALA A 318 16.56 3.74 -7.98
N PRO A 319 17.10 4.98 -8.05
CA PRO A 319 17.08 5.77 -9.27
C PRO A 319 17.81 5.09 -10.44
N GLU A 320 19.02 4.57 -10.18
CA GLU A 320 19.86 3.92 -11.19
C GLU A 320 19.26 2.59 -11.66
N LEU A 321 18.76 1.79 -10.72
CA LEU A 321 18.13 0.51 -11.03
C LEU A 321 16.78 0.68 -11.72
N ALA A 322 16.02 1.72 -11.38
CA ALA A 322 14.76 2.01 -12.05
C ALA A 322 14.99 2.39 -13.52
N LEU A 323 15.96 3.27 -13.78
CA LEU A 323 16.37 3.62 -15.15
C LEU A 323 16.82 2.37 -15.93
N LYS A 324 17.67 1.53 -15.34
CA LYS A 324 18.17 0.29 -15.97
C LYS A 324 17.06 -0.69 -16.36
N ASN A 325 15.99 -0.76 -15.56
CA ASN A 325 14.91 -1.73 -15.75
C ASN A 325 13.64 -1.14 -16.39
N GLY A 326 13.68 0.11 -16.86
CA GLY A 326 12.51 0.75 -17.48
C GLY A 326 11.36 1.01 -16.49
N VAL A 327 11.67 1.22 -15.21
CA VAL A 327 10.68 1.46 -14.16
C VAL A 327 10.45 2.96 -14.00
N PRO A 328 9.21 3.47 -14.10
CA PRO A 328 8.91 4.84 -13.75
C PRO A 328 9.25 5.12 -12.28
N PHE A 329 9.96 6.21 -12.01
CA PHE A 329 10.55 6.49 -10.71
C PHE A 329 10.17 7.86 -10.16
N ALA A 330 9.76 7.91 -8.89
CA ALA A 330 9.63 9.15 -8.12
C ALA A 330 10.31 8.99 -6.75
N ALA A 331 10.88 10.07 -6.22
CA ALA A 331 11.49 10.08 -4.89
C ALA A 331 10.87 11.18 -4.02
N GLY A 332 10.66 10.88 -2.74
CA GLY A 332 10.27 11.84 -1.71
C GLY A 332 11.36 12.89 -1.46
N ASP A 333 11.00 14.17 -1.46
CA ASP A 333 11.89 15.25 -1.02
C ASP A 333 11.92 15.38 0.52
N THR A 334 10.78 15.13 1.18
CA THR A 334 10.67 15.22 2.64
C THR A 334 9.57 14.32 3.21
N SER A 335 9.82 13.78 4.41
CA SER A 335 8.75 13.30 5.28
C SER A 335 8.06 14.49 5.92
N ILE A 336 6.74 14.59 5.76
CA ILE A 336 5.96 15.74 6.25
C ILE A 336 5.56 15.58 7.72
N ASP A 337 5.56 14.37 8.26
CA ASP A 337 5.05 14.06 9.60
C ASP A 337 6.02 13.28 10.49
N ALA A 338 7.33 13.37 10.20
CA ALA A 338 8.39 12.87 11.06
C ALA A 338 8.25 13.36 12.51
N VAL A 339 7.77 14.60 12.68
CA VAL A 339 7.32 15.14 13.97
C VAL A 339 5.81 15.29 13.92
N ARG A 340 5.10 14.54 14.77
CA ARG A 340 3.64 14.49 14.83
C ARG A 340 3.05 15.67 15.62
N ASP A 341 3.34 16.86 15.14
CA ASP A 341 2.81 18.13 15.63
C ASP A 341 2.27 18.94 14.46
N ARG A 342 1.14 19.64 14.64
CA ARG A 342 0.49 20.38 13.55
C ARG A 342 1.41 21.46 12.97
N GLY A 343 2.10 22.20 13.83
CA GLY A 343 2.99 23.28 13.42
C GLY A 343 4.21 22.74 12.66
N ALA A 344 4.77 21.62 13.12
CA ALA A 344 5.85 20.94 12.42
C ALA A 344 5.45 20.43 11.04
N ILE A 345 4.26 19.82 10.91
CA ILE A 345 3.72 19.34 9.63
C ILE A 345 3.47 20.51 8.67
N LEU A 346 2.85 21.60 9.13
CA LEU A 346 2.64 22.80 8.31
C LEU A 346 3.97 23.38 7.82
N LYS A 347 4.95 23.50 8.70
CA LYS A 347 6.29 23.96 8.32
C LYS A 347 6.90 23.09 7.21
N LYS A 348 6.77 21.77 7.31
CA LYS A 348 7.26 20.84 6.29
C LYS A 348 6.51 20.97 4.96
N LEU A 349 5.20 21.22 5.00
CA LEU A 349 4.40 21.47 3.81
C LEU A 349 4.76 22.82 3.14
N ASP A 350 5.09 23.85 3.92
CA ASP A 350 5.56 25.13 3.40
C ASP A 350 6.96 25.01 2.76
N GLU A 351 7.87 24.24 3.39
CA GLU A 351 9.17 23.87 2.81
C GLU A 351 9.00 23.09 1.49
N LEU A 352 8.01 22.21 1.42
CA LEU A 352 7.66 21.44 0.23
C LEU A 352 7.14 22.34 -0.90
N GLU A 353 6.27 23.31 -0.59
CA GLU A 353 5.81 24.32 -1.56
C GLU A 353 6.98 25.18 -2.06
N ALA A 354 7.86 25.65 -1.18
CA ALA A 354 9.04 26.42 -1.59
C ALA A 354 9.94 25.61 -2.55
N THR A 355 10.13 24.32 -2.26
CA THR A 355 10.87 23.40 -3.12
C THR A 355 10.20 23.23 -4.49
N ALA A 356 8.87 23.05 -4.51
CA ALA A 356 8.11 22.94 -5.75
C ALA A 356 8.16 24.20 -6.61
N ARG A 357 8.17 25.38 -5.99
CA ARG A 357 8.34 26.66 -6.71
C ARG A 357 9.74 26.80 -7.31
N ALA A 358 10.76 26.31 -6.62
CA ALA A 358 12.14 26.40 -7.09
C ALA A 358 12.49 25.37 -8.18
N LYS A 359 12.07 24.11 -8.00
CA LYS A 359 12.41 22.98 -8.89
C LYS A 359 11.34 22.67 -9.95
N GLY A 360 10.15 23.25 -9.81
CA GLY A 360 8.96 22.95 -10.62
C GLY A 360 8.07 21.85 -10.05
N PHE A 361 8.61 20.95 -9.21
CA PHE A 361 7.80 20.04 -8.41
C PHE A 361 8.50 19.64 -7.09
N ALA A 362 7.73 19.09 -6.16
CA ALA A 362 8.25 18.43 -4.97
C ALA A 362 7.31 17.31 -4.49
N VAL A 363 7.88 16.32 -3.79
CA VAL A 363 7.16 15.15 -3.26
C VAL A 363 7.23 15.09 -1.74
N GLY A 364 6.06 15.11 -1.09
CA GLY A 364 5.92 14.95 0.36
C GLY A 364 5.38 13.57 0.71
N ILE A 365 6.00 12.89 1.67
CA ILE A 365 5.56 11.58 2.17
C ILE A 365 5.07 11.70 3.60
N GLY A 366 3.87 11.21 3.89
CA GLY A 366 3.30 11.17 5.23
C GLY A 366 2.59 9.86 5.52
N SER A 367 2.09 9.72 6.73
CA SER A 367 1.31 8.56 7.20
C SER A 367 -0.14 8.96 7.48
N ALA A 368 -1.05 7.98 7.44
CA ALA A 368 -2.49 8.15 7.68
C ALA A 368 -2.83 8.34 9.18
N PHE A 369 -2.10 9.21 9.86
CA PHE A 369 -2.47 9.70 11.19
C PHE A 369 -3.54 10.79 11.06
N ASP A 370 -4.52 10.81 11.96
CA ASP A 370 -5.61 11.80 11.93
C ASP A 370 -5.09 13.24 11.84
N LEU A 371 -4.06 13.57 12.64
CA LEU A 371 -3.42 14.89 12.62
C LEU A 371 -2.78 15.22 11.26
N THR A 372 -2.09 14.26 10.64
CA THR A 372 -1.46 14.44 9.32
C THR A 372 -2.54 14.65 8.26
N VAL A 373 -3.56 13.80 8.24
CA VAL A 373 -4.69 13.86 7.29
C VAL A 373 -5.40 15.21 7.37
N ASP A 374 -5.76 15.67 8.57
CA ASP A 374 -6.47 16.94 8.76
C ASP A 374 -5.64 18.16 8.36
N THR A 375 -4.33 18.10 8.63
CA THR A 375 -3.40 19.18 8.31
C THR A 375 -3.16 19.26 6.80
N VAL A 376 -2.92 18.11 6.14
CA VAL A 376 -2.73 18.02 4.69
C VAL A 376 -3.99 18.43 3.94
N SER A 377 -5.16 17.94 4.34
CA SER A 377 -6.44 18.29 3.71
C SER A 377 -6.68 19.81 3.73
N SER A 378 -6.47 20.43 4.90
CA SER A 378 -6.59 21.89 5.05
C SER A 378 -5.56 22.65 4.22
N TRP A 379 -4.30 22.20 4.25
CA TRP A 379 -3.21 22.88 3.54
C TRP A 379 -3.38 22.82 2.03
N VAL A 380 -3.82 21.68 1.47
CA VAL A 380 -4.05 21.52 0.02
C VAL A 380 -5.06 22.54 -0.50
N ILE A 381 -6.15 22.78 0.24
CA ILE A 381 -7.17 23.77 -0.15
C ILE A 381 -6.55 25.16 -0.28
N GLU A 382 -5.69 25.55 0.67
CA GLU A 382 -5.02 26.84 0.64
C GLU A 382 -3.89 26.90 -0.41
N ALA A 383 -3.16 25.81 -0.62
CA ALA A 383 -2.11 25.72 -1.63
C ALA A 383 -2.66 25.93 -3.06
N LYS A 384 -3.83 25.36 -3.36
CA LYS A 384 -4.53 25.58 -4.64
C LYS A 384 -4.84 27.06 -4.87
N LYS A 385 -5.25 27.81 -3.83
CA LYS A 385 -5.48 29.27 -3.92
C LYS A 385 -4.21 30.05 -4.19
N ARG A 386 -3.04 29.54 -3.77
CA ARG A 386 -1.71 30.11 -4.04
C ARG A 386 -1.13 29.69 -5.40
N GLY A 387 -1.91 29.03 -6.25
CA GLY A 387 -1.50 28.58 -7.58
C GLY A 387 -0.57 27.37 -7.58
N ILE A 388 -0.55 26.58 -6.50
CA ILE A 388 0.11 25.27 -6.49
C ILE A 388 -0.88 24.22 -6.98
N GLU A 389 -0.49 23.46 -8.00
CA GLU A 389 -1.27 22.30 -8.43
C GLU A 389 -0.88 21.09 -7.59
N ILE A 390 -1.86 20.45 -6.95
CA ILE A 390 -1.65 19.15 -6.32
C ILE A 390 -1.86 18.08 -7.36
N VAL A 391 -0.89 17.19 -7.50
CA VAL A 391 -0.86 16.16 -8.55
C VAL A 391 -0.63 14.78 -7.93
N PRO A 392 -1.10 13.69 -8.57
CA PRO A 392 -0.76 12.34 -8.14
C PRO A 392 0.74 12.06 -8.35
N ILE A 393 1.26 11.02 -7.69
CA ILE A 393 2.69 10.68 -7.77
C ILE A 393 3.13 10.32 -9.20
N SER A 394 2.26 9.68 -10.00
CA SER A 394 2.53 9.38 -11.41
C SER A 394 2.86 10.61 -12.27
N ALA A 395 2.33 11.79 -11.92
CA ALA A 395 2.53 13.03 -12.69
C ALA A 395 3.94 13.64 -12.52
N VAL A 396 4.67 13.22 -11.49
CA VAL A 396 6.04 13.68 -11.19
C VAL A 396 7.08 12.58 -11.31
N ALA A 397 6.65 11.36 -11.67
CA ALA A 397 7.56 10.25 -11.92
C ALA A 397 8.32 10.45 -13.24
N VAL A 398 9.61 10.16 -13.24
CA VAL A 398 10.44 10.07 -14.44
C VAL A 398 10.19 8.71 -15.07
N ASP A 399 9.74 8.68 -16.31
CA ASP A 399 9.38 7.45 -17.03
C ASP A 399 10.40 7.15 -18.13
N PRO A 400 11.30 6.17 -17.93
CA PRO A 400 12.34 5.83 -18.92
C PRO A 400 11.80 5.41 -20.28
N GLU A 401 10.54 4.97 -20.37
CA GLU A 401 9.92 4.52 -21.62
C GLU A 401 9.30 5.68 -22.42
N LYS A 402 9.19 6.88 -21.84
CA LYS A 402 8.58 8.07 -22.50
C LYS A 402 9.58 9.16 -22.90
N GLY A 403 10.87 8.99 -22.61
CA GLY A 403 11.95 9.91 -23.03
C GLY A 403 12.37 10.87 -21.93
#